data_AF-I0EP15-F1
#
_entry.id   AF-I0EP15-F1
#
_cell.length_a   1.000
_cell.length_b   1.000
_cell.length_c   1.000
_cell.angle_alpha   90.00
_cell.angle_beta   90.00
_cell.angle_gamma   90.00
#
_symmetry.space_group_name_H-M   'P 1'
#
loop_
_entity.id
_entity.type
_entity.pdbx_description
1 polymer ?
#
loop_
_entity_poly.entity_id
_entity_poly.type
_entity_poly.pdbx_seq_one_letter_code
_entity_poly.pdbx_strand_id
1 'polypeptide(L)'
;MSEKIQSINKEYIEFFNKKFYRYVKEDYNLEEILNRYKNKDLLFIGGDFYGKQNFIFDNVVNKHAFKMLRARSAFIQLFTQYVANYICHCLQIDKECIIFLQAGKFTIISDRLEVDIKKIQEEINKYFLKNFFGLSGMLLFTYKRENFKNIMGDYFSIIKELEDEKERKKLQKFNFLEKKNETDFILSLESIPNEKICKICNMRKIQEQEDSKRNKNSDKETYCKICNIFIELGRQLANIANKNSFVCSRELGLNFSDFPCNLLLDTKIKSYVAIKQGKNQQNQVCTFEELAKSSCQGKDKGLKSLGVLKADVDGMGEFIKNKISNFKEYDVFSKSINNFFSSYVPKVLMEKNLKNTYVIFGGGDDLFLLGTWDEVLNLARKIYKFFRIFTKFTKKELNISFGVAVAKPNVPMSYLANITEMLLNNAKDKKIGNKESISVFGETAKLDKYIEINKELKKIIDINDENLNTNFYYNILEFCNMRQRLEKDFSPKDALWKSKLNYSFRKYNTQKELEDEKLDKLIKYIDDFYKAKVVKMVFSELIYLRRKDA
;
A
#
# COMPACT_ATOMS: atom_id res chain seq x y z
N MET A 1 6.31 22.17 19.97
CA MET A 1 5.81 20.92 19.31
C MET A 1 4.41 20.51 19.79
N SER A 2 3.95 20.98 20.95
CA SER A 2 2.61 20.76 21.52
C SER A 2 1.48 21.52 20.80
N GLU A 3 1.68 22.80 20.45
CA GLU A 3 0.66 23.62 19.78
C GLU A 3 0.31 23.14 18.36
N LYS A 4 1.32 22.69 17.59
CA LYS A 4 1.10 22.08 16.27
C LYS A 4 0.26 20.81 16.35
N ILE A 5 0.48 19.97 17.36
CA ILE A 5 -0.32 18.74 17.57
C ILE A 5 -1.76 19.09 17.96
N GLN A 6 -1.97 20.13 18.78
CA GLN A 6 -3.31 20.62 19.13
C GLN A 6 -4.05 21.22 17.92
N SER A 7 -3.37 21.98 17.05
CA SER A 7 -3.97 22.50 15.81
C SER A 7 -4.39 21.39 14.85
N ILE A 8 -3.56 20.34 14.72
CA ILE A 8 -3.84 19.18 13.88
C ILE A 8 -4.97 18.34 14.48
N ASN A 9 -5.04 18.19 15.80
CA ASN A 9 -6.16 17.53 16.47
C ASN A 9 -7.49 18.28 16.25
N LYS A 10 -7.46 19.61 16.16
CA LYS A 10 -8.64 20.43 15.88
C LYS A 10 -9.11 20.29 14.42
N GLU A 11 -8.18 20.35 13.45
CA GLU A 11 -8.48 20.03 12.04
C GLU A 11 -8.96 18.58 11.85
N TYR A 12 -8.41 17.65 12.64
CA TYR A 12 -8.79 16.24 12.64
C TYR A 12 -10.23 16.05 13.11
N ILE A 13 -10.56 16.58 14.28
CA ILE A 13 -11.93 16.56 14.82
C ILE A 13 -12.88 17.28 13.86
N GLU A 14 -12.47 18.38 13.23
CA GLU A 14 -13.30 19.09 12.24
C GLU A 14 -13.47 18.31 10.92
N PHE A 15 -12.43 17.62 10.42
CA PHE A 15 -12.53 16.74 9.26
C PHE A 15 -13.48 15.58 9.54
N PHE A 16 -13.38 14.93 10.70
CA PHE A 16 -14.27 13.85 11.11
C PHE A 16 -15.70 14.32 11.47
N ASN A 17 -15.87 15.54 11.99
CA ASN A 17 -17.18 16.07 12.35
C ASN A 17 -17.94 16.65 11.15
N LYS A 18 -17.30 17.43 10.27
CA LYS A 18 -17.98 18.14 9.16
C LYS A 18 -17.86 17.44 7.81
N LYS A 19 -16.70 16.88 7.46
CA LYS A 19 -16.44 16.32 6.12
C LYS A 19 -16.69 14.81 6.07
N PHE A 20 -16.29 14.06 7.08
CA PHE A 20 -16.45 12.61 7.11
C PHE A 20 -17.92 12.18 7.13
N TYR A 21 -18.77 12.77 7.97
CA TYR A 21 -20.21 12.50 7.93
C TYR A 21 -20.84 12.88 6.59
N ARG A 22 -20.33 13.93 5.94
CA ARG A 22 -20.80 14.38 4.63
C ARG A 22 -20.38 13.41 3.51
N TYR A 23 -19.12 12.96 3.48
CA TYR A 23 -18.66 11.92 2.54
C TYR A 23 -19.28 10.54 2.79
N VAL A 24 -19.61 10.21 4.04
CA VAL A 24 -20.29 8.96 4.38
C VAL A 24 -21.78 9.00 4.02
N LYS A 25 -22.43 10.19 4.06
CA LYS A 25 -23.83 10.38 3.63
C LYS A 25 -24.01 10.65 2.14
N GLU A 26 -23.06 11.31 1.47
CA GLU A 26 -23.19 11.69 0.05
C GLU A 26 -23.04 10.48 -0.88
N ASP A 27 -22.40 9.38 -0.45
CA ASP A 27 -22.31 8.13 -1.22
C ASP A 27 -23.45 7.15 -0.85
N TYR A 28 -24.56 7.28 -1.58
CA TYR A 28 -25.66 6.31 -1.78
C TYR A 28 -26.56 5.99 -0.57
N ASN A 29 -27.87 6.22 -0.72
CA ASN A 29 -28.90 5.75 0.20
C ASN A 29 -29.17 4.26 -0.03
N LEU A 30 -28.21 3.42 0.36
CA LEU A 30 -28.28 1.96 0.21
C LEU A 30 -29.52 1.36 0.89
N GLU A 31 -30.03 1.97 1.96
CA GLU A 31 -31.30 1.59 2.59
C GLU A 31 -32.49 1.77 1.63
N GLU A 32 -32.53 2.87 0.86
CA GLU A 32 -33.58 3.06 -0.15
C GLU A 32 -33.49 2.02 -1.26
N ILE A 33 -32.28 1.74 -1.76
CA ILE A 33 -32.08 0.76 -2.83
C ILE A 33 -32.49 -0.64 -2.34
N LEU A 34 -32.01 -1.06 -1.16
CA LEU A 34 -32.37 -2.36 -0.58
C LEU A 34 -33.86 -2.45 -0.24
N ASN A 35 -34.50 -1.34 0.16
CA ASN A 35 -35.95 -1.29 0.37
C ASN A 35 -36.76 -1.50 -0.92
N ARG A 36 -36.27 -1.04 -2.08
CA ARG A 36 -36.91 -1.28 -3.40
C ARG A 36 -36.95 -2.76 -3.78
N TYR A 37 -36.08 -3.57 -3.18
CA TYR A 37 -35.90 -4.99 -3.50
C TYR A 37 -36.44 -5.95 -2.43
N LYS A 38 -37.19 -5.44 -1.45
CA LYS A 38 -37.82 -6.25 -0.41
C LYS A 38 -38.83 -7.24 -1.02
N ASN A 39 -38.84 -8.48 -0.51
CA ASN A 39 -39.68 -9.59 -0.97
C ASN A 39 -39.47 -10.02 -2.43
N LYS A 40 -38.33 -9.65 -3.04
CA LYS A 40 -37.92 -10.15 -4.37
C LYS A 40 -36.81 -11.19 -4.24
N ASP A 41 -36.68 -12.00 -5.28
CA ASP A 41 -35.51 -12.83 -5.48
C ASP A 41 -34.38 -11.96 -6.03
N LEU A 42 -33.20 -12.06 -5.44
CA LEU A 42 -32.06 -11.22 -5.79
C LEU A 42 -30.85 -12.06 -6.17
N LEU A 43 -30.16 -11.59 -7.19
CA LEU A 43 -28.86 -12.07 -7.59
C LEU A 43 -27.80 -11.08 -7.10
N PHE A 44 -26.88 -11.57 -6.27
CA PHE A 44 -25.68 -10.83 -5.90
C PHE A 44 -24.55 -11.26 -6.82
N ILE A 45 -23.95 -10.28 -7.50
CA ILE A 45 -22.82 -10.49 -8.40
C ILE A 45 -21.60 -9.83 -7.77
N GLY A 46 -20.62 -10.64 -7.39
CA GLY A 46 -19.35 -10.20 -6.84
C GLY A 46 -18.23 -10.32 -7.87
N GLY A 47 -17.30 -9.37 -7.81
CA GLY A 47 -16.08 -9.37 -8.60
C GLY A 47 -14.85 -9.18 -7.72
N ASP A 48 -13.80 -9.97 -7.90
CA ASP A 48 -12.51 -9.78 -7.21
C ASP A 48 -11.33 -9.93 -8.18
N PHE A 49 -10.50 -8.89 -8.23
CA PHE A 49 -9.25 -8.88 -8.98
C PHE A 49 -8.18 -9.66 -8.22
N TYR A 50 -7.65 -10.75 -8.77
CA TYR A 50 -6.59 -11.53 -8.14
C TYR A 50 -5.21 -11.16 -8.68
N GLY A 51 -4.17 -11.42 -7.87
CA GLY A 51 -2.79 -11.13 -8.27
C GLY A 51 -2.43 -9.65 -8.28
N LYS A 52 -3.10 -8.82 -7.47
CA LYS A 52 -2.87 -7.35 -7.40
C LYS A 52 -1.40 -7.00 -7.16
N GLN A 53 -0.74 -7.67 -6.20
CA GLN A 53 0.66 -7.40 -5.86
C GLN A 53 1.58 -7.68 -7.05
N ASN A 54 1.53 -8.90 -7.60
CA ASN A 54 2.31 -9.29 -8.78
C ASN A 54 2.04 -8.37 -9.97
N PHE A 55 0.77 -8.05 -10.24
CA PHE A 55 0.40 -7.13 -11.31
C PHE A 55 1.05 -5.76 -11.16
N ILE A 56 1.04 -5.18 -9.96
CA ILE A 56 1.61 -3.87 -9.72
C ILE A 56 3.14 -3.92 -9.83
N PHE A 57 3.81 -4.87 -9.19
CA PHE A 57 5.25 -4.80 -8.96
C PHE A 57 6.13 -5.61 -9.93
N ASP A 58 5.61 -6.66 -10.58
CA ASP A 58 6.44 -7.53 -11.42
C ASP A 58 6.82 -6.90 -12.75
N ASN A 59 8.03 -7.20 -13.23
CA ASN A 59 8.52 -6.75 -14.54
C ASN A 59 8.40 -5.23 -14.73
N VAL A 60 8.87 -4.48 -13.72
CA VAL A 60 8.94 -3.01 -13.73
C VAL A 60 10.40 -2.58 -13.63
N VAL A 61 10.93 -2.00 -14.70
CA VAL A 61 12.29 -1.46 -14.73
C VAL A 61 12.36 -0.08 -14.05
N ASN A 62 13.41 0.16 -13.26
CA ASN A 62 13.56 1.34 -12.39
C ASN A 62 13.43 2.69 -13.11
N LYS A 63 13.93 2.82 -14.36
CA LYS A 63 13.91 4.07 -15.14
C LYS A 63 12.50 4.67 -15.30
N HIS A 64 11.47 3.83 -15.36
CA HIS A 64 10.07 4.26 -15.49
C HIS A 64 9.14 3.74 -14.38
N ALA A 65 9.70 3.11 -13.35
CA ALA A 65 8.94 2.45 -12.30
C ALA A 65 7.93 3.36 -11.61
N PHE A 66 8.32 4.58 -11.24
CA PHE A 66 7.45 5.53 -10.53
C PHE A 66 6.21 5.97 -11.32
N LYS A 67 6.22 5.94 -12.67
CA LYS A 67 5.02 6.21 -13.49
C LYS A 67 4.18 4.95 -13.62
N MET A 68 4.83 3.81 -13.86
CA MET A 68 4.16 2.54 -14.11
C MET A 68 3.45 1.98 -12.89
N LEU A 69 4.07 1.96 -11.71
CA LEU A 69 3.48 1.39 -10.50
C LEU A 69 2.14 2.03 -10.16
N ARG A 70 2.09 3.37 -10.22
CA ARG A 70 0.86 4.15 -10.01
C ARG A 70 -0.16 3.91 -11.10
N ALA A 71 0.26 3.87 -12.36
CA ALA A 71 -0.64 3.59 -13.48
C ALA A 71 -1.26 2.19 -13.38
N ARG A 72 -0.49 1.17 -12.98
CA ARG A 72 -1.01 -0.20 -12.78
C ARG A 72 -1.96 -0.28 -11.58
N SER A 73 -1.62 0.39 -10.48
CA SER A 73 -2.52 0.53 -9.31
C SER A 73 -3.85 1.21 -9.67
N ALA A 74 -3.80 2.34 -10.39
CA ALA A 74 -4.97 3.03 -10.90
C ALA A 74 -5.77 2.17 -11.90
N PHE A 75 -5.08 1.43 -12.77
CA PHE A 75 -5.71 0.55 -13.74
C PHE A 75 -6.56 -0.53 -13.06
N ILE A 76 -6.13 -1.10 -11.93
CA ILE A 76 -6.96 -2.08 -11.19
C ILE A 76 -8.31 -1.46 -10.81
N GLN A 77 -8.31 -0.22 -10.30
CA GLN A 77 -9.54 0.47 -9.90
C GLN A 77 -10.42 0.81 -11.12
N LEU A 78 -9.81 1.35 -12.18
CA LEU A 78 -10.49 1.69 -13.43
C LEU A 78 -11.08 0.46 -14.12
N PHE A 79 -10.34 -0.65 -14.15
CA PHE A 79 -10.79 -1.92 -14.71
C PHE A 79 -11.96 -2.49 -13.91
N THR A 80 -11.90 -2.43 -12.58
CA THR A 80 -13.00 -2.87 -11.70
C THR A 80 -14.27 -2.06 -11.96
N GLN A 81 -14.13 -0.73 -12.10
CA GLN A 81 -15.24 0.14 -12.45
C GLN A 81 -15.78 -0.15 -13.85
N TYR A 82 -14.90 -0.43 -14.82
CA TYR A 82 -15.29 -0.79 -16.19
C TYR A 82 -16.12 -2.07 -16.22
N VAL A 83 -15.65 -3.14 -15.56
CA VAL A 83 -16.37 -4.42 -15.52
C VAL A 83 -17.70 -4.29 -14.80
N ALA A 84 -17.78 -3.54 -13.69
CA ALA A 84 -19.04 -3.29 -13.01
C ALA A 84 -20.05 -2.56 -13.91
N ASN A 85 -19.60 -1.50 -14.60
CA ASN A 85 -20.43 -0.77 -15.56
C ASN A 85 -20.87 -1.64 -16.74
N TYR A 86 -19.99 -2.52 -17.23
CA TYR A 86 -20.27 -3.44 -18.33
C TYR A 86 -21.33 -4.47 -17.93
N ILE A 87 -21.25 -5.04 -16.73
CA ILE A 87 -22.28 -5.95 -16.20
C ILE A 87 -23.61 -5.21 -16.07
N CYS A 88 -23.63 -3.98 -15.54
CA CYS A 88 -24.85 -3.18 -15.47
C CYS A 88 -25.46 -2.94 -16.87
N HIS A 89 -24.62 -2.67 -17.88
CA HIS A 89 -25.08 -2.52 -19.26
C HIS A 89 -25.66 -3.81 -19.84
N CYS A 90 -25.00 -4.95 -19.67
CA CYS A 90 -25.50 -6.26 -20.11
C CYS A 90 -26.84 -6.61 -19.45
N LEU A 91 -27.02 -6.22 -18.18
CA LEU A 91 -28.25 -6.42 -17.43
C LEU A 91 -29.30 -5.35 -17.65
N GLN A 92 -28.98 -4.26 -18.33
CA GLN A 92 -29.82 -3.07 -18.45
C GLN A 92 -30.34 -2.57 -17.09
N ILE A 93 -29.45 -2.56 -16.09
CA ILE A 93 -29.73 -2.02 -14.75
C ILE A 93 -28.97 -0.73 -14.52
N ASP A 94 -29.51 0.12 -13.65
CA ASP A 94 -28.87 1.37 -13.29
C ASP A 94 -27.57 1.16 -12.50
N LYS A 95 -26.64 2.12 -12.63
CA LYS A 95 -25.36 2.11 -11.88
C LYS A 95 -25.56 2.22 -10.37
N GLU A 96 -26.74 2.64 -9.91
CA GLU A 96 -27.13 2.66 -8.50
C GLU A 96 -27.12 1.25 -7.88
N CYS A 97 -27.28 0.21 -8.68
CA CYS A 97 -27.26 -1.18 -8.22
C CYS A 97 -25.86 -1.67 -7.78
N ILE A 98 -24.80 -0.88 -8.04
CA ILE A 98 -23.44 -1.17 -7.57
C ILE A 98 -23.35 -0.75 -6.10
N ILE A 99 -23.53 -1.70 -5.18
CA ILE A 99 -23.54 -1.42 -3.74
C ILE A 99 -22.14 -1.28 -3.14
N PHE A 100 -21.12 -1.87 -3.78
CA PHE A 100 -19.74 -1.82 -3.32
C PHE A 100 -18.81 -1.77 -4.52
N LEU A 101 -17.83 -0.86 -4.50
CA LEU A 101 -16.80 -0.71 -5.54
C LEU A 101 -15.53 -0.13 -4.91
N GLN A 102 -14.60 -0.98 -4.47
CA GLN A 102 -13.36 -0.54 -3.83
C GLN A 102 -12.20 -1.52 -4.05
N ALA A 103 -10.98 -0.98 -4.24
CA ALA A 103 -9.72 -1.73 -4.19
C ALA A 103 -9.68 -3.04 -5.01
N GLY A 104 -10.26 -3.07 -6.22
CA GLY A 104 -10.27 -4.28 -7.05
C GLY A 104 -11.44 -5.24 -6.78
N LYS A 105 -12.40 -4.83 -5.96
CA LYS A 105 -13.60 -5.61 -5.63
C LYS A 105 -14.86 -4.82 -5.95
N PHE A 106 -15.90 -5.49 -6.39
CA PHE A 106 -17.24 -4.91 -6.47
C PHE A 106 -18.32 -5.91 -6.05
N THR A 107 -19.48 -5.37 -5.68
CA THR A 107 -20.72 -6.14 -5.49
C THR A 107 -21.87 -5.39 -6.15
N ILE A 108 -22.64 -6.10 -6.97
CA ILE A 108 -23.83 -5.60 -7.68
C ILE A 108 -25.03 -6.41 -7.21
N ILE A 109 -26.17 -5.73 -7.02
CA ILE A 109 -27.46 -6.37 -6.75
C ILE A 109 -28.31 -6.28 -8.01
N SER A 110 -28.93 -7.39 -8.41
CA SER A 110 -29.88 -7.41 -9.52
C SER A 110 -31.11 -8.22 -9.15
N ASP A 111 -32.28 -7.77 -9.60
CA ASP A 111 -33.52 -8.56 -9.61
C ASP A 111 -33.65 -9.42 -10.88
N ARG A 112 -32.71 -9.29 -11.84
CA ARG A 112 -32.61 -10.16 -13.01
C ARG A 112 -31.76 -11.37 -12.67
N LEU A 113 -32.39 -12.54 -12.61
CA LEU A 113 -31.77 -13.81 -12.24
C LEU A 113 -31.04 -14.50 -13.40
N GLU A 114 -31.42 -14.18 -14.64
CA GLU A 114 -30.85 -14.79 -15.85
C GLU A 114 -29.69 -13.95 -16.38
N VAL A 115 -28.47 -14.30 -15.96
CA VAL A 115 -27.25 -13.63 -16.41
C VAL A 115 -26.24 -14.65 -16.87
N ASP A 116 -25.79 -14.52 -18.13
CA ASP A 116 -24.69 -15.33 -18.64
C ASP A 116 -23.34 -14.76 -18.17
N ILE A 117 -23.07 -14.94 -16.88
CA ILE A 117 -21.83 -14.50 -16.23
C ILE A 117 -20.64 -15.32 -16.74
N LYS A 118 -20.90 -16.53 -17.25
CA LYS A 118 -19.86 -17.34 -17.89
C LYS A 118 -19.33 -16.62 -19.12
N LYS A 119 -20.20 -16.11 -20.00
CA LYS A 119 -19.78 -15.35 -21.18
C LYS A 119 -18.95 -14.11 -20.80
N ILE A 120 -19.39 -13.34 -19.80
CA ILE A 120 -18.63 -12.16 -19.33
C ILE A 120 -17.27 -12.58 -18.75
N GLN A 121 -17.22 -13.66 -17.96
CA GLN A 121 -15.97 -14.19 -17.42
C GLN A 121 -15.02 -14.64 -18.54
N GLU A 122 -15.52 -15.23 -19.62
CA GLU A 122 -14.70 -15.61 -20.77
C GLU A 122 -14.08 -14.42 -21.50
N GLU A 123 -14.83 -13.33 -21.68
CA GLU A 123 -14.30 -12.10 -22.28
C GLU A 123 -13.18 -11.49 -21.42
N ILE A 124 -13.38 -11.45 -20.10
CA ILE A 124 -12.37 -11.03 -19.13
C ILE A 124 -11.13 -11.94 -19.24
N ASN A 125 -11.31 -13.25 -19.24
CA ASN A 125 -10.20 -14.21 -19.33
C ASN A 125 -9.42 -14.05 -20.64
N LYS A 126 -10.10 -13.93 -21.78
CA LYS A 126 -9.48 -13.69 -23.09
C LYS A 126 -8.67 -12.40 -23.09
N TYR A 127 -9.19 -11.33 -22.49
CA TYR A 127 -8.47 -10.07 -22.36
C TYR A 127 -7.18 -10.20 -21.52
N PHE A 128 -7.24 -10.89 -20.37
CA PHE A 128 -6.08 -11.08 -19.50
C PHE A 128 -5.07 -12.08 -20.06
N LEU A 129 -5.50 -13.13 -20.75
CA LEU A 129 -4.60 -14.04 -21.47
C LEU A 129 -3.83 -13.29 -22.56
N LYS A 130 -4.54 -12.53 -23.40
CA LYS A 130 -3.95 -11.78 -24.51
C LYS A 130 -2.97 -10.70 -24.05
N ASN A 131 -3.35 -9.92 -23.02
CA ASN A 131 -2.58 -8.73 -22.64
C ASN A 131 -1.61 -8.98 -21.49
N PHE A 132 -1.88 -9.93 -20.60
CA PHE A 132 -1.16 -10.13 -19.34
C PHE A 132 -0.74 -11.59 -19.10
N PHE A 133 -0.87 -12.47 -20.10
CA PHE A 133 -0.47 -13.89 -20.03
C PHE A 133 -1.14 -14.67 -18.88
N GLY A 134 -2.31 -14.21 -18.39
CA GLY A 134 -3.03 -14.86 -17.30
C GLY A 134 -2.35 -14.78 -15.91
N LEU A 135 -1.30 -13.97 -15.74
CA LEU A 135 -0.66 -13.76 -14.43
C LEU A 135 -1.58 -13.09 -13.40
N SER A 136 -2.53 -12.30 -13.90
CA SER A 136 -3.54 -11.59 -13.14
C SER A 136 -4.87 -11.67 -13.86
N GLY A 137 -5.96 -11.46 -13.14
CA GLY A 137 -7.28 -11.41 -13.74
C GLY A 137 -8.34 -11.01 -12.74
N MET A 138 -9.59 -11.18 -13.15
CA MET A 138 -10.75 -10.88 -12.32
C MET A 138 -11.70 -12.07 -12.33
N LEU A 139 -12.16 -12.46 -11.14
CA LEU A 139 -13.12 -13.54 -10.95
C LEU A 139 -14.48 -12.95 -10.66
N LEU A 140 -15.49 -13.46 -11.37
CA LEU A 140 -16.90 -13.19 -11.13
C LEU A 140 -17.51 -14.40 -10.40
N PHE A 141 -18.31 -14.09 -9.40
CA PHE A 141 -19.02 -15.08 -8.60
C PHE A 141 -20.42 -14.56 -8.27
N THR A 142 -21.34 -15.50 -8.05
CA THR A 142 -22.75 -15.17 -7.82
C THR A 142 -23.37 -15.96 -6.71
N TYR A 143 -24.30 -15.29 -6.03
CA TYR A 143 -25.17 -15.91 -5.05
C TYR A 143 -26.62 -15.48 -5.29
N LYS A 144 -27.50 -16.46 -5.47
CA LYS A 144 -28.95 -16.22 -5.56
C LYS A 144 -29.55 -16.33 -4.16
N ARG A 145 -30.31 -15.31 -3.75
CA ARG A 145 -31.11 -15.32 -2.52
C ARG A 145 -32.59 -15.22 -2.87
N GLU A 146 -33.35 -16.23 -2.45
CA GLU A 146 -34.80 -16.24 -2.60
C GLU A 146 -35.47 -15.49 -1.44
N ASN A 147 -36.55 -14.76 -1.73
CA ASN A 147 -37.34 -14.03 -0.75
C ASN A 147 -36.48 -13.17 0.21
N PHE A 148 -35.90 -12.09 -0.31
CA PHE A 148 -35.15 -11.14 0.52
C PHE A 148 -36.06 -10.44 1.54
N LYS A 149 -36.16 -11.01 2.74
CA LYS A 149 -37.08 -10.57 3.81
C LYS A 149 -36.43 -9.60 4.79
N ASN A 150 -35.18 -9.83 5.19
CA ASN A 150 -34.57 -9.11 6.31
C ASN A 150 -33.22 -8.45 5.94
N ILE A 151 -33.27 -7.12 5.73
CA ILE A 151 -32.13 -6.25 5.39
C ILE A 151 -30.99 -6.35 6.43
N MET A 152 -31.33 -6.60 7.70
CA MET A 152 -30.38 -6.53 8.82
C MET A 152 -29.70 -7.86 9.18
N GLY A 153 -30.37 -9.00 8.97
CA GLY A 153 -29.86 -10.33 9.38
C GLY A 153 -29.29 -11.18 8.24
N ASP A 154 -29.85 -11.06 7.03
CA ASP A 154 -29.46 -11.91 5.89
C ASP A 154 -28.14 -11.47 5.24
N TYR A 155 -27.64 -10.27 5.54
CA TYR A 155 -26.45 -9.75 4.85
C TYR A 155 -25.16 -10.46 5.22
N PHE A 156 -24.96 -10.80 6.49
CA PHE A 156 -23.76 -11.54 6.90
C PHE A 156 -23.71 -12.94 6.30
N SER A 157 -24.86 -13.61 6.16
CA SER A 157 -24.92 -14.87 5.44
C SER A 157 -24.66 -14.66 3.95
N ILE A 158 -25.23 -13.64 3.32
CA ILE A 158 -24.97 -13.32 1.90
C ILE A 158 -23.49 -13.01 1.64
N ILE A 159 -22.84 -12.15 2.44
CA ILE A 159 -21.40 -11.88 2.32
C ILE A 159 -20.63 -13.19 2.46
N LYS A 160 -20.92 -13.97 3.50
CA LYS A 160 -20.18 -15.19 3.79
C LYS A 160 -20.27 -16.18 2.62
N GLU A 161 -21.48 -16.38 2.08
CA GLU A 161 -21.69 -17.24 0.91
C GLU A 161 -20.97 -16.69 -0.34
N LEU A 162 -21.00 -15.38 -0.56
CA LEU A 162 -20.22 -14.74 -1.63
C LEU A 162 -18.71 -14.92 -1.43
N GLU A 163 -18.23 -14.86 -0.19
CA GLU A 163 -16.82 -15.11 0.13
C GLU A 163 -16.43 -16.57 -0.07
N ASP A 164 -17.30 -17.51 0.30
CA ASP A 164 -17.10 -18.95 0.11
C ASP A 164 -17.08 -19.30 -1.39
N GLU A 165 -18.02 -18.76 -2.18
CA GLU A 165 -18.04 -18.91 -3.65
C GLU A 165 -16.81 -18.29 -4.31
N LYS A 166 -16.36 -17.13 -3.82
CA LYS A 166 -15.11 -16.50 -4.27
C LYS A 166 -13.91 -17.40 -3.99
N GLU A 167 -13.80 -18.00 -2.80
CA GLU A 167 -12.70 -18.93 -2.49
C GLU A 167 -12.76 -20.19 -3.36
N ARG A 168 -13.95 -20.76 -3.61
CA ARG A 168 -14.12 -21.87 -4.57
C ARG A 168 -13.63 -21.50 -5.97
N LYS A 169 -14.03 -20.33 -6.48
CA LYS A 169 -13.61 -19.84 -7.81
C LYS A 169 -12.11 -19.54 -7.88
N LYS A 170 -11.47 -19.13 -6.79
CA LYS A 170 -10.00 -18.94 -6.75
C LYS A 170 -9.20 -20.23 -6.97
N LEU A 171 -9.79 -21.39 -6.68
CA LEU A 171 -9.17 -22.70 -6.97
C LEU A 171 -9.30 -23.07 -8.46
N GLN A 172 -10.20 -22.43 -9.20
CA GLN A 172 -10.51 -22.70 -10.62
C GLN A 172 -10.32 -21.43 -11.47
N LYS A 173 -9.16 -20.77 -11.38
CA LYS A 173 -8.92 -19.47 -12.03
C LYS A 173 -9.06 -19.50 -13.55
N PHE A 174 -8.50 -20.54 -14.17
CA PHE A 174 -8.61 -20.80 -15.60
C PHE A 174 -8.92 -22.28 -15.79
N ASN A 175 -10.03 -22.59 -16.44
CA ASN A 175 -10.34 -23.95 -16.85
C ASN A 175 -9.69 -24.23 -18.21
N PHE A 176 -8.39 -24.56 -18.21
CA PHE A 176 -7.67 -24.89 -19.44
C PHE A 176 -8.06 -26.28 -20.00
N LEU A 177 -8.77 -27.11 -19.24
CA LEU A 177 -9.14 -28.47 -19.64
C LEU A 177 -10.30 -28.50 -20.65
N GLU A 178 -11.23 -27.54 -20.59
CA GLU A 178 -12.39 -27.51 -21.49
C GLU A 178 -12.10 -26.86 -22.86
N LYS A 179 -10.96 -26.18 -23.02
CA LYS A 179 -10.67 -25.37 -24.20
C LYS A 179 -9.38 -25.81 -24.91
N LYS A 180 -9.53 -26.79 -25.81
CA LYS A 180 -8.49 -27.26 -26.75
C LYS A 180 -7.88 -26.15 -27.64
N ASN A 181 -8.54 -24.99 -27.77
CA ASN A 181 -8.11 -23.90 -28.65
C ASN A 181 -7.45 -22.70 -27.91
N GLU A 182 -7.56 -22.61 -26.58
CA GLU A 182 -6.91 -21.51 -25.83
C GLU A 182 -5.45 -21.84 -25.44
N THR A 183 -5.05 -23.11 -25.54
CA THR A 183 -3.65 -23.56 -25.38
C THR A 183 -2.71 -22.99 -26.44
N ASP A 184 -3.21 -22.60 -27.61
CA ASP A 184 -2.42 -21.97 -28.69
C ASP A 184 -1.91 -20.57 -28.30
N PHE A 185 -2.56 -19.87 -27.37
CA PHE A 185 -2.13 -18.53 -26.94
C PHE A 185 -0.92 -18.54 -26.01
N ILE A 186 -0.73 -19.61 -25.22
CA ILE A 186 0.41 -19.73 -24.28
C ILE A 186 1.60 -20.44 -24.95
N LEU A 187 1.31 -21.33 -25.90
CA LEU A 187 2.29 -22.20 -26.56
C LEU A 187 2.56 -21.86 -28.03
N SER A 188 2.10 -20.71 -28.55
CA SER A 188 2.58 -20.22 -29.84
C SER A 188 4.08 -19.89 -29.69
N LEU A 189 4.89 -20.90 -29.99
CA LEU A 189 6.35 -20.88 -30.08
C LEU A 189 6.80 -20.03 -31.28
N GLU A 190 6.25 -18.83 -31.43
CA GLU A 190 6.89 -17.84 -32.27
C GLU A 190 8.23 -17.49 -31.62
N SER A 191 9.33 -17.79 -32.31
CA SER A 191 10.64 -17.31 -31.91
C SER A 191 10.63 -15.77 -31.93
N ILE A 192 10.49 -15.16 -30.75
CA ILE A 192 10.61 -13.72 -30.59
C ILE A 192 12.10 -13.41 -30.45
N PRO A 193 12.78 -12.83 -31.45
CA PRO A 193 14.16 -12.42 -31.28
C PRO A 193 14.24 -11.38 -30.15
N ASN A 194 15.26 -11.50 -29.27
CA ASN A 194 15.42 -10.68 -28.07
C ASN A 194 15.35 -9.16 -28.37
N GLU A 195 15.77 -8.75 -29.56
CA GLU A 195 15.76 -7.35 -30.02
C GLU A 195 14.35 -6.75 -30.14
N LYS A 196 13.32 -7.59 -30.37
CA LYS A 196 11.94 -7.13 -30.52
C LYS A 196 11.16 -7.14 -29.20
N ILE A 197 11.81 -7.48 -28.07
CA ILE A 197 11.17 -7.51 -26.75
C ILE A 197 11.17 -6.10 -26.13
N CYS A 198 10.04 -5.72 -25.55
CA CYS A 198 9.88 -4.46 -24.85
C CYS A 198 10.82 -4.36 -23.63
N LYS A 199 11.73 -3.39 -23.65
CA LYS A 199 12.72 -3.12 -22.57
C LYS A 199 12.14 -2.84 -21.18
N ILE A 200 10.85 -2.54 -21.10
CA ILE A 200 10.18 -2.24 -19.83
C ILE A 200 9.62 -3.48 -19.17
N CYS A 201 8.88 -4.31 -19.91
CA CYS A 201 8.23 -5.48 -19.33
C CYS A 201 8.98 -6.77 -19.62
N ASN A 202 9.96 -6.77 -20.51
CA ASN A 202 10.77 -7.91 -20.93
C ASN A 202 9.96 -9.16 -21.35
N MET A 203 8.69 -8.97 -21.73
CA MET A 203 7.76 -10.06 -22.06
C MET A 203 7.05 -9.87 -23.41
N ARG A 204 6.79 -8.63 -23.84
CA ARG A 204 5.91 -8.35 -24.99
C ARG A 204 6.71 -7.86 -26.19
N LYS A 205 6.34 -8.33 -27.37
CA LYS A 205 6.88 -7.87 -28.67
C LYS A 205 6.51 -6.40 -28.91
N ILE A 206 7.45 -5.62 -29.40
CA ILE A 206 7.20 -4.26 -29.91
C ILE A 206 6.53 -4.41 -31.27
N GLN A 207 5.34 -3.84 -31.44
CA GLN A 207 4.75 -3.69 -32.76
C GLN A 207 5.50 -2.56 -33.46
N GLU A 208 6.25 -2.87 -34.50
CA GLU A 208 6.77 -1.85 -35.43
C GLU A 208 5.54 -1.17 -36.05
N GLN A 209 5.21 0.03 -35.58
CA GLN A 209 4.28 0.88 -36.31
C GLN A 209 5.04 1.51 -37.48
N GLU A 210 4.42 1.49 -38.67
CA GLU A 210 4.89 2.12 -39.90
C GLU A 210 5.08 3.65 -39.78
N ASP A 211 4.73 4.25 -38.64
CA ASP A 211 4.92 5.67 -38.31
C ASP A 211 6.38 6.09 -38.07
N SER A 212 7.32 5.15 -38.15
CA SER A 212 8.77 5.37 -38.03
C SER A 212 9.37 6.25 -39.16
N LYS A 213 8.58 6.70 -40.13
CA LYS A 213 9.04 7.63 -41.18
C LYS A 213 8.87 9.12 -40.89
N ARG A 214 8.18 9.56 -39.82
CA ARG A 214 7.85 11.00 -39.67
C ARG A 214 8.50 11.81 -38.56
N ASN A 215 9.29 11.26 -37.64
CA ASN A 215 9.97 12.10 -36.63
C ASN A 215 11.38 11.59 -36.28
N LYS A 216 12.38 12.07 -37.03
CA LYS A 216 13.81 11.73 -36.88
C LYS A 216 14.54 12.46 -35.74
N ASN A 217 13.86 13.24 -34.90
CA ASN A 217 14.52 14.00 -33.82
C ASN A 217 13.99 13.58 -32.45
N SER A 218 14.90 13.05 -31.62
CA SER A 218 14.79 12.53 -30.24
C SER A 218 14.66 11.01 -30.11
N ASP A 219 15.56 10.42 -29.31
CA ASP A 219 15.63 9.02 -28.88
C ASP A 219 14.33 8.53 -28.22
N LYS A 220 13.27 8.30 -29.02
CA LYS A 220 12.04 7.69 -28.51
C LYS A 220 12.24 6.18 -28.46
N GLU A 221 12.72 5.71 -27.30
CA GLU A 221 12.67 4.30 -26.91
C GLU A 221 11.27 3.72 -27.22
N THR A 222 11.20 2.73 -28.11
CA THR A 222 9.95 2.08 -28.50
C THR A 222 9.52 1.05 -27.46
N TYR A 223 8.33 1.22 -26.88
CA TYR A 223 7.73 0.29 -25.91
C TYR A 223 6.52 -0.43 -26.49
N CYS A 224 6.14 -1.57 -25.89
CA CYS A 224 4.90 -2.26 -26.29
C CYS A 224 3.65 -1.41 -25.98
N LYS A 225 2.56 -1.68 -26.70
CA LYS A 225 1.27 -0.97 -26.57
C LYS A 225 0.80 -0.82 -25.12
N ILE A 226 0.82 -1.91 -24.34
CA ILE A 226 0.40 -1.91 -22.93
C ILE A 226 1.29 -1.03 -22.04
N CYS A 227 2.61 -1.06 -22.25
CA CYS A 227 3.52 -0.21 -21.49
C CYS A 227 3.32 1.27 -21.82
N ASN A 228 3.06 1.60 -23.09
CA ASN A 228 2.73 2.97 -23.50
C ASN A 228 1.45 3.46 -22.81
N ILE A 229 0.38 2.66 -22.82
CA ILE A 229 -0.89 2.97 -22.11
C ILE A 229 -0.61 3.31 -20.64
N PHE A 230 0.19 2.49 -19.94
CA PHE A 230 0.53 2.77 -18.53
C PHE A 230 1.41 4.01 -18.34
N ILE A 231 2.34 4.29 -19.24
CA ILE A 231 3.17 5.51 -19.16
C ILE A 231 2.30 6.75 -19.35
N GLU A 232 1.37 6.71 -20.31
CA GLU A 232 0.43 7.81 -20.60
C GLU A 232 -0.54 8.02 -19.44
N LEU A 233 -1.15 6.96 -18.93
CA LEU A 233 -1.98 7.01 -17.73
C LEU A 233 -1.19 7.58 -16.54
N GLY A 234 0.05 7.14 -16.34
CA GLY A 234 0.93 7.65 -15.29
C GLY A 234 1.28 9.14 -15.44
N ARG A 235 1.27 9.70 -16.66
CA ARG A 235 1.41 11.14 -16.92
C ARG A 235 0.13 11.90 -16.58
N GLN A 236 -1.03 11.38 -16.98
CA GLN A 236 -2.33 11.98 -16.66
C GLN A 236 -2.56 12.03 -15.14
N LEU A 237 -2.20 10.96 -14.41
CA LEU A 237 -2.30 10.88 -12.95
C LEU A 237 -1.38 11.87 -12.23
N ALA A 238 -0.28 12.29 -12.84
CA ALA A 238 0.64 13.26 -12.23
C ALA A 238 0.12 14.71 -12.33
N ASN A 239 -0.91 14.98 -13.14
CA ASN A 239 -1.43 16.32 -13.30
C ASN A 239 -2.44 16.65 -12.18
N ILE A 240 -1.93 17.25 -11.11
CA ILE A 240 -2.70 17.61 -9.90
C ILE A 240 -3.68 18.78 -10.13
N ALA A 241 -3.52 19.53 -11.22
CA ALA A 241 -4.31 20.74 -11.48
C ALA A 241 -5.83 20.47 -11.62
N ASN A 242 -6.22 19.31 -12.16
CA ASN A 242 -7.63 18.95 -12.32
C ASN A 242 -8.05 17.93 -11.25
N LYS A 243 -8.93 18.32 -10.32
CA LYS A 243 -9.43 17.44 -9.24
C LYS A 243 -10.10 16.18 -9.78
N ASN A 244 -10.90 16.32 -10.83
CA ASN A 244 -11.55 15.21 -11.53
C ASN A 244 -11.18 15.28 -13.01
N SER A 245 -10.84 14.15 -13.62
CA SER A 245 -10.70 14.01 -15.08
C SER A 245 -11.30 12.70 -15.54
N PHE A 246 -11.56 12.55 -16.83
CA PHE A 246 -12.10 11.31 -17.39
C PHE A 246 -11.11 10.67 -18.36
N VAL A 247 -11.14 9.35 -18.45
CA VAL A 247 -10.38 8.56 -19.43
C VAL A 247 -11.35 7.63 -20.15
N CYS A 248 -11.27 7.61 -21.48
CA CYS A 248 -12.08 6.69 -22.27
C CYS A 248 -11.55 5.25 -22.13
N SER A 249 -12.43 4.27 -21.95
CA SER A 249 -12.04 2.86 -21.85
C SER A 249 -11.19 2.39 -23.04
N ARG A 250 -11.44 2.93 -24.24
CA ARG A 250 -10.66 2.62 -25.47
C ARG A 250 -9.19 3.03 -25.37
N GLU A 251 -8.89 4.14 -24.70
CA GLU A 251 -7.50 4.59 -24.45
C GLU A 251 -6.75 3.61 -23.54
N LEU A 252 -7.47 2.93 -22.65
CA LEU A 252 -6.92 1.88 -21.79
C LEU A 252 -6.85 0.50 -22.47
N GLY A 253 -7.27 0.40 -23.73
CA GLY A 253 -7.38 -0.87 -24.45
C GLY A 253 -8.59 -1.72 -24.04
N LEU A 254 -9.58 -1.13 -23.36
CA LEU A 254 -10.79 -1.81 -22.86
C LEU A 254 -11.97 -1.57 -23.81
N ASN A 255 -12.41 -2.63 -24.47
CA ASN A 255 -13.56 -2.63 -25.38
C ASN A 255 -14.20 -4.03 -25.44
N PHE A 256 -14.91 -4.42 -24.38
CA PHE A 256 -15.66 -5.68 -24.34
C PHE A 256 -16.99 -5.48 -25.07
N SER A 257 -17.28 -6.33 -26.05
CA SER A 257 -18.48 -6.27 -26.89
C SER A 257 -18.85 -4.86 -27.36
N ASP A 258 -17.86 -4.09 -27.82
CA ASP A 258 -18.01 -2.70 -28.27
C ASP A 258 -18.66 -1.74 -27.25
N PHE A 259 -18.41 -1.95 -25.96
CA PHE A 259 -18.84 -1.08 -24.87
C PHE A 259 -17.74 -0.06 -24.49
N PRO A 260 -17.79 1.18 -25.03
CA PRO A 260 -16.99 2.28 -24.53
C PRO A 260 -17.64 2.89 -23.28
N CYS A 261 -16.84 3.26 -22.28
CA CYS A 261 -17.32 4.12 -21.21
C CYS A 261 -16.25 5.11 -20.75
N ASN A 262 -16.70 6.26 -20.26
CA ASN A 262 -15.84 7.24 -19.60
C ASN A 262 -15.66 6.85 -18.14
N LEU A 263 -14.41 6.66 -17.73
CA LEU A 263 -14.03 6.30 -16.37
C LEU A 263 -13.53 7.54 -15.63
N LEU A 264 -13.96 7.71 -14.39
CA LEU A 264 -13.62 8.86 -13.57
C LEU A 264 -12.25 8.64 -12.91
N LEU A 265 -11.34 9.59 -13.12
CA LEU A 265 -10.11 9.75 -12.33
C LEU A 265 -10.38 10.76 -11.23
N ASP A 266 -10.81 10.27 -10.07
CA ASP A 266 -11.05 11.09 -8.89
C ASP A 266 -9.76 11.27 -8.05
N THR A 267 -9.87 12.03 -6.96
CA THR A 267 -8.75 12.24 -6.02
C THR A 267 -8.33 11.00 -5.25
N LYS A 268 -9.11 9.90 -5.25
CA LYS A 268 -8.75 8.62 -4.62
C LYS A 268 -7.82 7.84 -5.55
N ILE A 269 -8.07 7.89 -6.86
CA ILE A 269 -7.23 7.27 -7.90
C ILE A 269 -5.97 8.10 -8.17
N LYS A 270 -6.08 9.44 -8.18
CA LYS A 270 -4.94 10.36 -8.28
C LYS A 270 -4.17 10.42 -6.95
N SER A 271 -3.44 9.34 -6.65
CA SER A 271 -2.64 9.19 -5.43
C SER A 271 -1.57 10.29 -5.31
N TYR A 272 -1.14 10.62 -4.07
CA TYR A 272 -0.16 11.69 -3.81
C TYR A 272 1.25 11.35 -4.33
N VAL A 273 1.93 12.38 -4.87
CA VAL A 273 3.19 12.25 -5.61
C VAL A 273 4.12 13.42 -5.33
N ALA A 274 5.37 13.13 -4.96
CA ALA A 274 6.45 14.11 -4.92
C ALA A 274 6.76 14.68 -6.33
N ILE A 275 6.63 16.00 -6.45
CA ILE A 275 6.82 16.77 -7.69
C ILE A 275 7.96 17.76 -7.50
N LYS A 276 8.80 17.90 -8.53
CA LYS A 276 9.78 18.99 -8.69
C LYS A 276 9.34 19.95 -9.79
N GLN A 277 9.78 21.21 -9.68
CA GLN A 277 9.69 22.16 -10.79
C GLN A 277 10.84 21.87 -11.78
N GLY A 278 10.48 21.50 -13.01
CA GLY A 278 11.44 21.32 -14.10
C GLY A 278 11.97 22.66 -14.63
N LYS A 279 13.02 22.60 -15.46
CA LYS A 279 13.67 23.77 -16.08
C LYS A 279 12.71 24.71 -16.85
N ASN A 280 11.54 24.20 -17.26
CA ASN A 280 10.51 24.95 -18.01
C ASN A 280 9.25 25.25 -17.17
N GLN A 281 9.34 25.31 -15.84
CA GLN A 281 8.18 25.44 -14.92
C GLN A 281 7.13 24.32 -15.01
N GLN A 282 7.40 23.23 -15.76
CA GLN A 282 6.54 22.05 -15.79
C GLN A 282 6.79 21.16 -14.58
N ASN A 283 5.70 20.74 -13.93
CA ASN A 283 5.73 19.79 -12.83
C ASN A 283 6.21 18.42 -13.32
N GLN A 284 7.36 17.97 -12.83
CA GLN A 284 7.91 16.65 -13.11
C GLN A 284 7.89 15.79 -11.85
N VAL A 285 7.47 14.54 -11.98
CA VAL A 285 7.55 13.58 -10.87
C VAL A 285 9.02 13.20 -10.64
N CYS A 286 9.49 13.25 -9.39
CA CYS A 286 10.86 12.86 -9.05
C CYS A 286 11.11 11.38 -9.32
N THR A 287 12.35 11.05 -9.69
CA THR A 287 12.78 9.65 -9.81
C THR A 287 13.13 9.06 -8.44
N PHE A 288 13.30 7.74 -8.39
CA PHE A 288 13.76 7.04 -7.20
C PHE A 288 15.17 7.47 -6.76
N GLU A 289 16.07 7.71 -7.70
CA GLU A 289 17.40 8.24 -7.41
C GLU A 289 17.36 9.66 -6.85
N GLU A 290 16.49 10.51 -7.42
CA GLU A 290 16.29 11.88 -6.96
C GLU A 290 15.70 11.91 -5.54
N LEU A 291 14.71 11.06 -5.26
CA LEU A 291 14.21 10.88 -3.91
C LEU A 291 15.32 10.44 -2.95
N ALA A 292 16.05 9.38 -3.27
CA ALA A 292 17.10 8.87 -2.39
C ALA A 292 18.18 9.93 -2.08
N LYS A 293 18.50 10.82 -3.03
CA LYS A 293 19.41 11.96 -2.81
C LYS A 293 18.84 13.01 -1.85
N SER A 294 17.53 13.23 -1.89
CA SER A 294 16.81 14.16 -0.99
C SER A 294 16.67 13.63 0.45
N SER A 295 16.98 12.36 0.70
CA SER A 295 16.96 11.77 2.05
C SER A 295 17.79 12.58 3.05
N CYS A 296 17.31 12.63 4.29
CA CYS A 296 17.90 13.42 5.37
C CYS A 296 17.95 14.93 5.04
N GLN A 297 16.91 15.45 4.39
CA GLN A 297 16.78 16.86 3.97
C GLN A 297 17.88 17.32 3.00
N GLY A 298 18.45 16.39 2.22
CA GLY A 298 19.52 16.72 1.28
C GLY A 298 20.88 17.04 1.92
N LYS A 299 21.05 16.82 3.23
CA LYS A 299 22.34 17.02 3.91
C LYS A 299 23.42 16.06 3.39
N ASP A 300 24.69 16.47 3.47
CA ASP A 300 25.84 15.61 3.10
C ASP A 300 26.01 14.41 4.05
N LYS A 301 25.59 14.58 5.31
CA LYS A 301 25.48 13.50 6.29
C LYS A 301 24.06 12.91 6.22
N GLY A 302 23.97 11.59 6.09
CA GLY A 302 22.73 10.83 6.08
C GLY A 302 22.67 9.83 4.92
N LEU A 303 22.19 8.62 5.20
CA LEU A 303 22.08 7.54 4.24
C LEU A 303 21.16 7.95 3.07
N LYS A 304 21.73 7.98 1.86
CA LYS A 304 20.98 8.20 0.61
C LYS A 304 20.34 6.89 0.16
N SER A 305 19.13 6.66 0.66
CA SER A 305 18.32 5.47 0.42
C SER A 305 16.83 5.80 0.41
N LEU A 306 16.07 4.89 -0.19
CA LEU A 306 14.61 4.89 -0.16
C LEU A 306 14.10 4.14 1.07
N GLY A 307 12.94 4.56 1.55
CA GLY A 307 12.08 3.77 2.43
C GLY A 307 10.86 3.28 1.68
N VAL A 308 10.46 2.05 1.96
CA VAL A 308 9.19 1.47 1.50
C VAL A 308 8.43 1.04 2.75
N LEU A 309 7.18 1.50 2.87
CA LEU A 309 6.29 1.13 3.96
C LEU A 309 5.08 0.41 3.40
N LYS A 310 4.78 -0.74 4.01
CA LYS A 310 3.47 -1.38 3.91
C LYS A 310 2.78 -1.35 5.27
N ALA A 311 1.52 -0.97 5.30
CA ALA A 311 0.70 -0.96 6.50
C ALA A 311 -0.62 -1.70 6.23
N ASP A 312 -1.14 -2.35 7.26
CA ASP A 312 -2.37 -3.13 7.19
C ASP A 312 -3.08 -3.13 8.56
N VAL A 313 -4.41 -3.07 8.54
CA VAL A 313 -5.26 -3.05 9.73
C VAL A 313 -5.37 -4.42 10.38
N ASP A 314 -5.04 -4.47 11.65
CA ASP A 314 -5.01 -5.69 12.43
C ASP A 314 -6.42 -6.11 12.86
N GLY A 315 -6.79 -7.35 12.53
CA GLY A 315 -8.02 -7.97 13.06
C GLY A 315 -9.31 -7.43 12.44
N MET A 316 -9.25 -6.75 11.29
CA MET A 316 -10.43 -6.17 10.63
C MET A 316 -11.52 -7.21 10.36
N GLY A 317 -11.18 -8.40 9.83
CA GLY A 317 -12.17 -9.45 9.56
C GLY A 317 -12.86 -9.97 10.82
N GLU A 318 -12.12 -10.15 11.91
CA GLU A 318 -12.67 -10.58 13.21
C GLU A 318 -13.55 -9.48 13.83
N PHE A 319 -13.14 -8.22 13.72
CA PHE A 319 -13.93 -7.07 14.13
C PHE A 319 -15.25 -7.00 13.37
N ILE A 320 -15.22 -7.16 12.04
CA ILE A 320 -16.42 -7.18 11.20
C ILE A 320 -17.37 -8.28 11.66
N LYS A 321 -16.86 -9.49 11.91
CA LYS A 321 -17.68 -10.64 12.29
C LYS A 321 -18.34 -10.49 13.67
N ASN A 322 -17.63 -9.90 14.63
CA ASN A 322 -18.04 -9.92 16.05
C ASN A 322 -18.69 -8.62 16.54
N LYS A 323 -18.42 -7.48 15.89
CA LYS A 323 -18.80 -6.15 16.40
C LYS A 323 -19.73 -5.37 15.46
N ILE A 324 -19.89 -5.82 14.22
CA ILE A 324 -20.79 -5.18 13.26
C ILE A 324 -22.05 -6.04 13.20
N SER A 325 -23.21 -5.43 13.45
CA SER A 325 -24.47 -6.17 13.56
C SER A 325 -25.37 -5.98 12.35
N ASN A 326 -25.16 -4.91 11.57
CA ASN A 326 -26.02 -4.55 10.44
C ASN A 326 -25.27 -3.95 9.25
N PHE A 327 -25.98 -3.88 8.12
CA PHE A 327 -25.46 -3.41 6.84
C PHE A 327 -24.94 -1.96 6.90
N LYS A 328 -25.69 -1.07 7.56
CA LYS A 328 -25.31 0.34 7.68
C LYS A 328 -24.00 0.51 8.44
N GLU A 329 -23.85 -0.21 9.55
CA GLU A 329 -22.62 -0.22 10.34
C GLU A 329 -21.44 -0.77 9.53
N TYR A 330 -21.64 -1.84 8.75
CA TYR A 330 -20.62 -2.42 7.87
C TYR A 330 -20.17 -1.43 6.80
N ASP A 331 -21.12 -0.84 6.06
CA ASP A 331 -20.83 0.08 4.97
C ASP A 331 -20.14 1.34 5.47
N VAL A 332 -20.67 1.96 6.53
CA VAL A 332 -20.04 3.10 7.19
C VAL A 332 -18.64 2.71 7.66
N PHE A 333 -18.46 1.55 8.29
CA PHE A 333 -17.15 1.07 8.73
C PHE A 333 -16.16 0.91 7.57
N SER A 334 -16.53 0.20 6.51
CA SER A 334 -15.67 -0.09 5.38
C SER A 334 -15.29 1.18 4.63
N LYS A 335 -16.26 2.07 4.36
CA LYS A 335 -16.02 3.38 3.74
C LYS A 335 -15.12 4.24 4.62
N SER A 336 -15.28 4.21 5.95
CA SER A 336 -14.45 4.96 6.88
C SER A 336 -12.98 4.55 6.83
N ILE A 337 -12.72 3.24 6.88
CA ILE A 337 -11.38 2.67 6.81
C ILE A 337 -10.74 2.96 5.45
N ASN A 338 -11.47 2.73 4.37
CA ASN A 338 -11.01 3.05 3.02
C ASN A 338 -10.69 4.54 2.85
N ASN A 339 -11.53 5.45 3.36
CA ASN A 339 -11.29 6.89 3.27
C ASN A 339 -10.08 7.33 4.11
N PHE A 340 -9.78 6.65 5.22
CA PHE A 340 -8.57 6.91 5.99
C PHE A 340 -7.31 6.69 5.13
N PHE A 341 -7.21 5.56 4.42
CA PHE A 341 -6.03 5.24 3.61
C PHE A 341 -6.01 5.90 2.23
N SER A 342 -7.16 6.02 1.57
CA SER A 342 -7.26 6.57 0.20
C SER A 342 -7.30 8.08 0.13
N SER A 343 -7.74 8.76 1.19
CA SER A 343 -7.95 10.22 1.18
C SER A 343 -7.22 10.94 2.31
N TYR A 344 -7.37 10.49 3.56
CA TYR A 344 -6.80 11.21 4.70
C TYR A 344 -5.27 11.11 4.74
N VAL A 345 -4.71 9.91 4.65
CA VAL A 345 -3.24 9.71 4.64
C VAL A 345 -2.58 10.53 3.53
N PRO A 346 -3.03 10.48 2.25
CA PRO A 346 -2.45 11.32 1.20
C PRO A 346 -2.62 12.82 1.45
N LYS A 347 -3.83 13.29 1.78
CA LYS A 347 -4.14 14.74 1.88
C LYS A 347 -3.53 15.40 3.12
N VAL A 348 -3.57 14.75 4.27
CA VAL A 348 -3.17 15.38 5.54
C VAL A 348 -1.69 15.18 5.85
N LEU A 349 -1.15 13.99 5.55
CA LEU A 349 0.23 13.68 5.95
C LEU A 349 1.26 14.12 4.92
N MET A 350 0.91 14.13 3.63
CA MET A 350 1.87 14.35 2.56
C MET A 350 1.85 15.80 2.04
N GLU A 351 0.66 16.40 1.83
CA GLU A 351 0.57 17.78 1.34
C GLU A 351 1.14 18.82 2.32
N LYS A 352 0.99 18.61 3.63
CA LYS A 352 1.42 19.61 4.63
C LYS A 352 2.90 19.51 5.03
N ASN A 353 3.52 18.32 5.02
CA ASN A 353 4.80 18.13 5.74
C ASN A 353 5.77 17.03 5.21
N LEU A 354 5.44 16.23 4.21
CA LEU A 354 6.28 15.10 3.77
C LEU A 354 6.36 15.04 2.23
N LYS A 355 7.13 15.98 1.68
CA LYS A 355 7.17 16.29 0.25
C LYS A 355 7.83 15.20 -0.60
N ASN A 356 8.61 14.31 0.01
CA ASN A 356 9.44 13.33 -0.70
C ASN A 356 8.85 11.91 -0.59
N THR A 357 7.54 11.79 -0.76
CA THR A 357 6.80 10.52 -0.67
C THR A 357 5.87 10.28 -1.87
N TYR A 358 5.60 9.01 -2.14
CA TYR A 358 4.74 8.47 -3.18
C TYR A 358 3.78 7.46 -2.56
N VAL A 359 2.48 7.64 -2.80
CA VAL A 359 1.49 6.58 -2.55
C VAL A 359 1.38 5.75 -3.82
N ILE A 360 1.71 4.46 -3.72
CA ILE A 360 1.56 3.53 -4.85
C ILE A 360 0.13 2.98 -4.85
N PHE A 361 -0.35 2.53 -3.68
CA PHE A 361 -1.77 2.28 -3.45
C PHE A 361 -2.13 2.54 -1.98
N GLY A 362 -3.37 2.97 -1.76
CA GLY A 362 -3.95 3.12 -0.43
C GLY A 362 -5.46 3.01 -0.56
N GLY A 363 -6.05 1.97 0.03
CA GLY A 363 -7.47 1.68 -0.14
C GLY A 363 -7.86 0.36 0.52
N GLY A 364 -9.08 0.31 1.02
CA GLY A 364 -9.49 -0.73 1.98
C GLY A 364 -8.68 -0.59 3.27
N ASP A 365 -8.06 -1.68 3.69
CA ASP A 365 -7.21 -1.86 4.86
C ASP A 365 -5.71 -1.73 4.61
N ASP A 366 -5.31 -1.73 3.34
CA ASP A 366 -3.90 -1.75 2.94
C ASP A 366 -3.38 -0.38 2.48
N LEU A 367 -2.12 -0.11 2.82
CA LEU A 367 -1.36 1.04 2.34
C LEU A 367 0.04 0.63 1.94
N PHE A 368 0.46 1.05 0.75
CA PHE A 368 1.83 0.87 0.26
C PHE A 368 2.39 2.20 -0.27
N LEU A 369 3.48 2.64 0.34
CA LEU A 369 4.10 3.92 0.04
C LEU A 369 5.62 3.82 -0.05
N LEU A 370 6.20 4.74 -0.79
CA LEU A 370 7.64 4.84 -1.04
C LEU A 370 8.07 6.29 -0.83
N GLY A 371 9.29 6.53 -0.34
CA GLY A 371 9.82 7.87 -0.17
C GLY A 371 11.26 7.86 0.31
N THR A 372 11.72 8.96 0.87
CA THR A 372 12.98 8.94 1.62
C THR A 372 12.81 8.12 2.90
N TRP A 373 13.83 7.34 3.26
CA TRP A 373 13.70 6.39 4.38
C TRP A 373 13.33 7.07 5.71
N ASP A 374 13.85 8.28 5.93
CA ASP A 374 13.62 9.09 7.13
C ASP A 374 12.19 9.66 7.17
N GLU A 375 11.68 10.15 6.04
CA GLU A 375 10.30 10.62 5.94
C GLU A 375 9.31 9.47 6.07
N VAL A 376 9.59 8.32 5.45
CA VAL A 376 8.75 7.11 5.52
C VAL A 376 8.66 6.57 6.95
N LEU A 377 9.78 6.51 7.67
CA LEU A 377 9.77 6.05 9.07
C LEU A 377 9.04 7.06 9.99
N ASN A 378 9.19 8.36 9.74
CA ASN A 378 8.42 9.39 10.45
C ASN A 378 6.91 9.29 10.11
N LEU A 379 6.58 8.99 8.86
CA LEU A 379 5.21 8.80 8.40
C LEU A 379 4.56 7.61 9.09
N ALA A 380 5.24 6.46 9.23
CA ALA A 380 4.74 5.31 9.97
C ALA A 380 4.31 5.69 11.41
N ARG A 381 5.17 6.44 12.14
CA ARG A 381 4.86 6.93 13.49
C ARG A 381 3.67 7.89 13.53
N LYS A 382 3.50 8.72 12.49
CA LYS A 382 2.36 9.64 12.38
C LYS A 382 1.07 8.89 12.06
N ILE A 383 1.07 8.04 11.04
CA ILE A 383 -0.08 7.20 10.65
C ILE A 383 -0.59 6.45 11.87
N TYR A 384 0.32 5.81 12.62
CA TYR A 384 -0.04 5.11 13.85
C TYR A 384 -0.79 5.97 14.87
N LYS A 385 -0.26 7.17 15.20
CA LYS A 385 -0.92 8.08 16.14
C LYS A 385 -2.30 8.49 15.63
N PHE A 386 -2.41 8.83 14.35
CA PHE A 386 -3.69 9.21 13.75
C PHE A 386 -4.68 8.05 13.72
N PHE A 387 -4.21 6.85 13.40
CA PHE A 387 -5.04 5.65 13.43
C PHE A 387 -5.58 5.39 14.84
N ARG A 388 -4.77 5.55 15.89
CA ARG A 388 -5.27 5.45 17.28
C ARG A 388 -6.32 6.51 17.63
N ILE A 389 -6.20 7.72 17.10
CA ILE A 389 -7.22 8.77 17.30
C ILE A 389 -8.50 8.39 16.52
N PHE A 390 -8.36 7.87 15.29
CA PHE A 390 -9.46 7.38 14.45
C PHE A 390 -10.24 6.27 15.13
N THR A 391 -9.54 5.26 15.64
CA THR A 391 -10.14 4.09 16.29
C THR A 391 -10.83 4.48 17.59
N LYS A 392 -10.22 5.35 18.40
CA LYS A 392 -10.88 5.94 19.59
C LYS A 392 -12.14 6.74 19.25
N PHE A 393 -12.06 7.62 18.25
CA PHE A 393 -13.20 8.45 17.82
C PHE A 393 -14.36 7.58 17.32
N THR A 394 -14.04 6.54 16.54
CA THR A 394 -15.04 5.61 16.02
C THR A 394 -15.51 4.58 17.05
N LYS A 395 -14.94 4.58 18.27
CA LYS A 395 -15.15 3.58 19.33
C LYS A 395 -14.90 2.14 18.87
N LYS A 396 -13.92 1.98 17.97
CA LYS A 396 -13.53 0.69 17.37
C LYS A 396 -12.17 0.31 17.95
N GLU A 397 -12.04 -0.88 18.52
CA GLU A 397 -10.76 -1.39 18.98
C GLU A 397 -10.04 -2.07 17.82
N LEU A 398 -9.41 -1.26 16.96
CA LEU A 398 -8.59 -1.73 15.86
C LEU A 398 -7.15 -1.25 16.04
N ASN A 399 -6.22 -2.09 15.60
CA ASN A 399 -4.79 -1.79 15.57
C ASN A 399 -4.28 -1.76 14.14
N ILE A 400 -3.05 -1.29 13.95
CA ILE A 400 -2.40 -1.23 12.65
C ILE A 400 -0.94 -1.65 12.80
N SER A 401 -0.46 -2.49 11.89
CA SER A 401 0.91 -2.98 11.88
C SER A 401 1.64 -2.53 10.61
N PHE A 402 2.97 -2.44 10.69
CA PHE A 402 3.82 -1.83 9.67
C PHE A 402 5.04 -2.70 9.36
N GLY A 403 5.32 -2.89 8.08
CA GLY A 403 6.62 -3.37 7.58
C GLY A 403 7.34 -2.24 6.87
N VAL A 404 8.58 -1.92 7.27
CA VAL A 404 9.40 -0.87 6.63
C VAL A 404 10.72 -1.44 6.13
N ALA A 405 10.94 -1.38 4.82
CA ALA A 405 12.20 -1.72 4.19
C ALA A 405 12.99 -0.44 3.85
N VAL A 406 14.31 -0.49 4.02
CA VAL A 406 15.24 0.58 3.59
C VAL A 406 16.19 0.02 2.56
N ALA A 407 16.28 0.66 1.39
CA ALA A 407 17.00 0.12 0.25
C ALA A 407 17.61 1.20 -0.64
N LYS A 408 18.62 0.81 -1.42
CA LYS A 408 19.20 1.67 -2.46
C LYS A 408 18.22 1.83 -3.64
N PRO A 409 18.27 2.97 -4.37
CA PRO A 409 17.28 3.29 -5.40
C PRO A 409 17.31 2.36 -6.62
N ASN A 410 18.39 1.59 -6.81
CA ASN A 410 18.54 0.61 -7.88
C ASN A 410 17.95 -0.77 -7.54
N VAL A 411 17.52 -1.00 -6.29
CA VAL A 411 16.93 -2.28 -5.91
C VAL A 411 15.57 -2.47 -6.60
N PRO A 412 15.30 -3.62 -7.24
CA PRO A 412 14.03 -3.86 -7.93
C PRO A 412 12.80 -3.73 -7.02
N MET A 413 11.74 -3.10 -7.53
CA MET A 413 10.51 -2.85 -6.76
C MET A 413 9.73 -4.11 -6.39
N SER A 414 9.75 -5.15 -7.22
CA SER A 414 9.18 -6.46 -6.88
C SER A 414 9.85 -7.08 -5.66
N TYR A 415 11.18 -7.02 -5.59
CA TYR A 415 11.93 -7.47 -4.43
C TYR A 415 11.59 -6.66 -3.17
N LEU A 416 11.51 -5.33 -3.29
CA LEU A 416 11.12 -4.47 -2.16
C LEU A 416 9.70 -4.73 -1.67
N ALA A 417 8.75 -4.99 -2.57
CA ALA A 417 7.39 -5.36 -2.19
C ALA A 417 7.37 -6.66 -1.39
N ASN A 418 8.10 -7.70 -1.84
CA ASN A 418 8.19 -8.99 -1.14
C ASN A 418 8.86 -8.87 0.24
N ILE A 419 9.97 -8.14 0.33
CA ILE A 419 10.65 -7.91 1.61
C ILE A 419 9.77 -7.13 2.58
N THR A 420 9.09 -6.08 2.10
CA THR A 420 8.19 -5.29 2.94
C THR A 420 7.00 -6.11 3.41
N GLU A 421 6.49 -7.02 2.59
CA GLU A 421 5.43 -7.96 2.96
C GLU A 421 5.88 -8.94 4.05
N MET A 422 7.08 -9.52 3.90
CA MET A 422 7.68 -10.36 4.92
C MET A 422 7.83 -9.61 6.26
N LEU A 423 8.29 -8.35 6.23
CA LEU A 423 8.40 -7.51 7.42
C LEU A 423 7.04 -7.21 8.06
N LEU A 424 6.00 -6.95 7.25
CA LEU A 424 4.64 -6.75 7.75
C LEU A 424 4.10 -8.03 8.41
N ASN A 425 4.32 -9.19 7.80
CA ASN A 425 3.95 -10.49 8.38
C ASN A 425 4.66 -10.73 9.71
N ASN A 426 5.95 -10.40 9.82
CA ASN A 426 6.68 -10.45 11.09
C ASN A 426 6.05 -9.51 12.13
N ALA A 427 5.61 -8.33 11.74
CA ALA A 427 4.95 -7.38 12.66
C ALA A 427 3.60 -7.90 13.17
N LYS A 428 2.92 -8.72 12.35
CA LYS A 428 1.63 -9.34 12.65
C LYS A 428 1.74 -10.69 13.38
N ASP A 429 2.94 -11.21 13.59
CA ASP A 429 3.13 -12.50 14.26
C ASP A 429 2.58 -12.45 15.69
N LYS A 430 1.72 -13.43 16.01
CA LYS A 430 1.08 -13.59 17.32
C LYS A 430 2.10 -13.77 18.45
N LYS A 431 3.30 -14.29 18.16
CA LYS A 431 4.37 -14.51 19.15
C LYS A 431 4.91 -13.22 19.78
N ILE A 432 4.68 -12.06 19.15
CA ILE A 432 5.20 -10.76 19.60
C ILE A 432 4.19 -10.04 20.54
N GLY A 433 3.08 -10.71 20.87
CA GLY A 433 1.97 -10.13 21.64
C GLY A 433 1.06 -9.30 20.73
N ASN A 434 -0.25 -9.38 20.95
CA ASN A 434 -1.36 -8.79 20.18
C ASN A 434 -0.97 -7.64 19.23
N LYS A 435 -0.86 -7.95 17.93
CA LYS A 435 -0.87 -7.05 16.76
C LYS A 435 -0.93 -5.54 17.06
N GLU A 436 0.11 -4.78 16.73
CA GLU A 436 0.23 -3.29 16.76
C GLU A 436 1.74 -2.93 16.63
N SER A 437 2.43 -3.56 15.68
CA SER A 437 3.90 -3.64 15.70
C SER A 437 4.49 -3.02 14.44
N ILE A 438 5.77 -2.69 14.51
CA ILE A 438 6.59 -2.29 13.37
C ILE A 438 7.79 -3.23 13.24
N SER A 439 8.05 -3.70 12.02
CA SER A 439 9.27 -4.42 11.68
C SER A 439 10.15 -3.55 10.78
N VAL A 440 11.34 -3.21 11.27
CA VAL A 440 12.33 -2.41 10.54
C VAL A 440 13.73 -2.68 11.09
N PHE A 441 14.76 -2.53 10.26
CA PHE A 441 16.17 -2.75 10.64
C PHE A 441 16.45 -4.16 11.19
N GLY A 442 15.70 -5.17 10.73
CA GLY A 442 15.86 -6.56 11.15
C GLY A 442 15.27 -6.88 12.52
N GLU A 443 14.54 -5.95 13.13
CA GLU A 443 13.91 -6.12 14.44
C GLU A 443 12.41 -5.82 14.36
N THR A 444 11.65 -6.37 15.30
CA THR A 444 10.21 -6.16 15.42
C THR A 444 9.86 -5.75 16.85
N ALA A 445 9.09 -4.67 16.99
CA ALA A 445 8.63 -4.17 18.28
C ALA A 445 7.27 -3.48 18.18
N LYS A 446 6.59 -3.33 19.31
CA LYS A 446 5.39 -2.50 19.44
C LYS A 446 5.71 -1.05 19.13
N LEU A 447 4.82 -0.43 18.36
CA LEU A 447 5.08 0.90 17.82
C LEU A 447 4.98 2.00 18.88
N ASP A 448 4.14 1.84 19.91
CA ASP A 448 4.10 2.74 21.06
C ASP A 448 5.44 2.72 21.83
N LYS A 449 5.97 1.53 22.13
CA LYS A 449 7.25 1.35 22.83
C LYS A 449 8.41 1.85 22.00
N TYR A 450 8.39 1.62 20.69
CA TYR A 450 9.37 2.22 19.79
C TYR A 450 9.33 3.76 19.83
N ILE A 451 8.15 4.38 19.81
CA ILE A 451 8.02 5.84 19.89
C ILE A 451 8.44 6.39 21.25
N GLU A 452 8.11 5.69 22.34
CA GLU A 452 8.47 6.05 23.72
C GLU A 452 9.98 6.00 23.93
N ILE A 453 10.59 4.84 23.71
CA ILE A 453 12.03 4.61 23.91
C ILE A 453 12.86 5.49 22.97
N ASN A 454 12.43 5.70 21.73
CA ASN A 454 13.11 6.62 20.82
C ASN A 454 13.18 8.04 21.40
N LYS A 455 12.10 8.54 22.00
CA LYS A 455 12.14 9.87 22.65
C LYS A 455 13.06 9.92 23.86
N GLU A 456 13.13 8.85 24.64
CA GLU A 456 13.97 8.78 25.84
C GLU A 456 15.46 8.66 25.48
N LEU A 457 15.82 7.76 24.56
CA LEU A 457 17.19 7.60 24.08
C LEU A 457 17.73 8.87 23.41
N LYS A 458 16.87 9.60 22.70
CA LYS A 458 17.21 10.92 22.12
C LYS A 458 17.51 12.02 23.15
N LYS A 459 17.11 11.84 24.42
CA LYS A 459 17.51 12.73 25.53
C LYS A 459 18.82 12.28 26.19
N ILE A 460 19.06 10.96 26.20
CA ILE A 460 20.28 10.36 26.74
C ILE A 460 21.48 10.73 25.87
N ILE A 461 21.29 10.67 24.55
CA ILE A 461 22.32 10.88 23.54
C ILE A 461 22.02 12.19 22.85
N ASP A 462 22.94 13.16 22.92
CA ASP A 462 22.76 14.39 22.16
C ASP A 462 22.91 14.08 20.66
N ILE A 463 21.79 14.09 19.94
CA ILE A 463 21.77 13.77 18.50
C ILE A 463 22.52 14.83 17.70
N ASN A 464 22.68 16.04 18.24
CA ASN A 464 23.29 17.15 17.55
C ASN A 464 24.78 17.31 17.85
N ASP A 465 25.34 16.51 18.75
CA ASP A 465 26.77 16.58 19.02
C ASP A 465 27.56 15.98 17.83
N GLU A 466 28.21 16.86 17.08
CA GLU A 466 29.00 16.50 15.89
C GLU A 466 30.32 15.82 16.25
N ASN A 467 30.75 15.87 17.52
CA ASN A 467 31.97 15.22 18.03
C ASN A 467 31.73 13.75 18.41
N LEU A 468 30.52 13.23 18.22
CA LEU A 468 30.17 11.85 18.55
C LEU A 468 30.89 10.83 17.66
N ASN A 469 31.77 10.05 18.27
CA ASN A 469 32.42 8.92 17.61
C ASN A 469 31.36 7.89 17.17
N THR A 470 31.23 7.71 15.85
CA THR A 470 30.26 6.77 15.26
C THR A 470 30.47 5.33 15.76
N ASN A 471 31.70 5.00 16.18
CA ASN A 471 32.05 3.69 16.74
C ASN A 471 31.27 3.34 18.01
N PHE A 472 30.90 4.34 18.82
CA PHE A 472 30.10 4.12 20.03
C PHE A 472 28.69 3.57 19.69
N TYR A 473 28.07 4.04 18.62
CA TYR A 473 26.75 3.54 18.18
C TYR A 473 26.83 2.09 17.71
N TYR A 474 27.87 1.74 16.95
CA TYR A 474 28.09 0.37 16.50
C TYR A 474 28.36 -0.58 17.68
N ASN A 475 29.12 -0.13 18.69
CA ASN A 475 29.30 -0.90 19.92
C ASN A 475 27.97 -1.19 20.61
N ILE A 476 27.06 -0.22 20.66
CA ILE A 476 25.73 -0.41 21.27
C ILE A 476 24.90 -1.44 20.50
N LEU A 477 24.92 -1.41 19.16
CA LEU A 477 24.27 -2.46 18.36
C LEU A 477 24.83 -3.85 18.72
N GLU A 478 26.14 -3.96 18.90
CA GLU A 478 26.76 -5.23 19.27
C GLU A 478 26.40 -5.65 20.70
N PHE A 479 26.33 -4.73 21.66
CA PHE A 479 25.86 -5.05 23.01
C PHE A 479 24.42 -5.53 23.03
N CYS A 480 23.54 -4.94 22.20
CA CYS A 480 22.19 -5.46 21.98
C CYS A 480 22.22 -6.87 21.40
N ASN A 481 23.08 -7.15 20.40
CA ASN A 481 23.22 -8.49 19.82
C ASN A 481 23.74 -9.52 20.85
N MET A 482 24.76 -9.16 21.63
CA MET A 482 25.30 -9.99 22.71
C MET A 482 24.20 -10.37 23.70
N ARG A 483 23.41 -9.39 24.16
CA ARG A 483 22.29 -9.65 25.07
C ARG A 483 21.20 -10.51 24.45
N GLN A 484 20.89 -10.32 23.17
CA GLN A 484 19.92 -11.16 22.45
C GLN A 484 20.41 -12.61 22.30
N ARG A 485 21.73 -12.82 22.08
CA ARG A 485 22.32 -14.16 22.00
C ARG A 485 22.27 -14.89 23.34
N LEU A 486 22.53 -14.19 24.44
CA LEU A 486 22.43 -14.76 25.80
C LEU A 486 21.06 -15.33 26.15
N GLU A 487 19.98 -14.78 25.57
CA GLU A 487 18.64 -15.30 25.79
C GLU A 487 18.42 -16.66 25.11
N LYS A 488 19.18 -16.93 24.04
CA LYS A 488 19.09 -18.18 23.28
C LYS A 488 20.04 -19.25 23.82
N ASP A 489 21.28 -18.85 24.08
CA ASP A 489 22.32 -19.72 24.59
C ASP A 489 23.31 -18.92 25.44
N PHE A 490 23.73 -19.50 26.56
CA PHE A 490 24.61 -18.82 27.49
C PHE A 490 26.05 -18.84 26.96
N SER A 491 26.65 -17.66 26.82
CA SER A 491 28.06 -17.51 26.47
C SER A 491 28.75 -16.54 27.44
N PRO A 492 29.85 -16.94 28.11
CA PRO A 492 30.62 -16.03 28.96
C PRO A 492 31.07 -14.76 28.22
N LYS A 493 31.38 -14.89 26.92
CA LYS A 493 31.77 -13.76 26.08
C LYS A 493 30.64 -12.74 25.94
N ASP A 494 29.41 -13.21 25.75
CA ASP A 494 28.25 -12.36 25.61
C ASP A 494 27.79 -11.78 26.96
N ALA A 495 28.00 -12.49 28.08
CA ALA A 495 27.72 -12.01 29.43
C ALA A 495 28.50 -10.73 29.81
N LEU A 496 29.62 -10.48 29.12
CA LEU A 496 30.44 -9.28 29.31
C LEU A 496 29.84 -8.00 28.69
N TRP A 497 28.67 -8.05 28.04
CA TRP A 497 28.08 -6.88 27.36
C TRP A 497 27.93 -5.67 28.29
N LYS A 498 27.54 -5.88 29.56
CA LYS A 498 27.31 -4.80 30.54
C LYS A 498 28.62 -4.11 30.93
N SER A 499 29.67 -4.88 31.20
CA SER A 499 31.00 -4.35 31.52
C SER A 499 31.62 -3.61 30.32
N LYS A 500 31.45 -4.16 29.11
CA LYS A 500 31.93 -3.50 27.87
C LYS A 500 31.16 -2.23 27.56
N LEU A 501 29.85 -2.20 27.81
CA LEU A 501 29.04 -0.99 27.67
C LEU A 501 29.51 0.10 28.63
N ASN A 502 29.71 -0.23 29.90
CA ASN A 502 30.21 0.72 30.91
C ASN A 502 31.57 1.31 30.48
N TYR A 503 32.52 0.44 30.09
CA TYR A 503 33.82 0.89 29.58
C TYR A 503 33.70 1.79 28.34
N SER A 504 32.89 1.38 27.35
CA SER A 504 32.69 2.16 26.12
C SER A 504 31.98 3.49 26.37
N PHE A 505 31.08 3.56 27.35
CA PHE A 505 30.35 4.77 27.73
C PHE A 505 31.26 5.75 28.47
N ARG A 506 32.08 5.28 29.41
CA ARG A 506 33.05 6.11 30.14
C ARG A 506 34.14 6.67 29.24
N LYS A 507 34.60 5.89 28.27
CA LYS A 507 35.54 6.37 27.23
C LYS A 507 34.93 7.48 26.36
N TYR A 508 33.61 7.46 26.19
CA TYR A 508 32.88 8.50 25.46
C TYR A 508 32.65 9.77 26.30
N ASN A 509 32.32 9.63 27.58
CA ASN A 509 31.89 10.74 28.43
C ASN A 509 33.02 11.32 29.31
N THR A 510 34.10 11.80 28.70
CA THR A 510 35.32 12.23 29.41
C THR A 510 35.23 13.58 30.15
N GLN A 511 34.13 14.33 30.04
CA GLN A 511 34.05 15.73 30.54
C GLN A 511 32.86 16.08 31.44
N LYS A 512 32.00 15.14 31.83
CA LYS A 512 30.83 15.46 32.67
C LYS A 512 30.79 14.58 33.90
N GLU A 513 31.17 15.15 35.04
CA GLU A 513 30.73 14.66 36.35
C GLU A 513 29.20 14.48 36.29
N LEU A 514 28.71 13.29 36.64
CA LEU A 514 27.30 12.87 36.71
C LEU A 514 26.55 12.64 35.38
N GLU A 515 26.92 11.57 34.66
CA GLU A 515 26.02 10.90 33.68
C GLU A 515 25.71 9.42 34.01
N ASP A 516 26.01 8.93 35.23
CA ASP A 516 25.72 7.54 35.62
C ASP A 516 24.22 7.21 35.47
N GLU A 517 23.33 8.16 35.71
CA GLU A 517 21.88 7.98 35.53
C GLU A 517 21.50 7.64 34.06
N LYS A 518 22.24 8.19 33.08
CA LYS A 518 22.04 7.91 31.65
C LYS A 518 22.53 6.53 31.29
N LEU A 519 23.70 6.14 31.82
CA LEU A 519 24.26 4.82 31.64
C LEU A 519 23.36 3.74 32.26
N ASP A 520 22.87 3.96 33.47
CA ASP A 520 21.98 3.04 34.18
C ASP A 520 20.66 2.84 33.42
N LYS A 521 20.09 3.93 32.87
CA LYS A 521 18.92 3.82 31.97
C LYS A 521 19.22 3.00 30.73
N LEU A 522 20.35 3.24 30.06
CA LEU A 522 20.74 2.49 28.87
C LEU A 522 20.97 1.00 29.18
N ILE A 523 21.66 0.69 30.28
CA ILE A 523 21.84 -0.67 30.78
C ILE A 523 20.47 -1.30 31.01
N LYS A 524 19.55 -0.62 31.71
CA LYS A 524 18.20 -1.13 32.00
C LYS A 524 17.39 -1.40 30.73
N TYR A 525 17.54 -0.59 29.68
CA TYR A 525 16.88 -0.84 28.40
C TYR A 525 17.50 -2.01 27.64
N ILE A 526 18.81 -2.21 27.72
CA ILE A 526 19.47 -3.31 27.02
C ILE A 526 19.24 -4.63 27.78
N ASP A 527 19.26 -4.62 29.11
CA ASP A 527 19.10 -5.81 29.94
C ASP A 527 17.76 -6.54 29.72
N ASP A 528 16.72 -5.77 29.42
CA ASP A 528 15.42 -6.26 28.99
C ASP A 528 15.47 -6.69 27.51
N PHE A 529 15.32 -8.00 27.26
CA PHE A 529 15.42 -8.59 25.92
C PHE A 529 14.52 -7.90 24.87
N TYR A 530 13.30 -7.53 25.26
CA TYR A 530 12.37 -6.88 24.36
C TYR A 530 12.80 -5.44 24.07
N LYS A 531 13.20 -4.68 25.09
CA LYS A 531 13.68 -3.30 24.92
C LYS A 531 15.02 -3.24 24.20
N ALA A 532 15.88 -4.25 24.31
CA ALA A 532 17.12 -4.34 23.54
C ALA A 532 16.89 -4.28 22.02
N LYS A 533 15.82 -4.93 21.52
CA LYS A 533 15.40 -4.83 20.11
C LYS A 533 15.05 -3.39 19.73
N VAL A 534 14.30 -2.71 20.59
CA VAL A 534 13.90 -1.31 20.38
C VAL A 534 15.11 -0.38 20.39
N VAL A 535 16.05 -0.57 21.32
CA VAL A 535 17.32 0.16 21.37
C VAL A 535 18.06 -0.01 20.05
N LYS A 536 18.23 -1.25 19.58
CA LYS A 536 18.88 -1.54 18.29
C LYS A 536 18.23 -0.82 17.10
N MET A 537 16.90 -0.76 17.05
CA MET A 537 16.16 -0.01 16.01
C MET A 537 16.43 1.50 16.08
N VAL A 538 16.44 2.09 17.27
CA VAL A 538 16.70 3.53 17.47
C VAL A 538 18.15 3.87 17.10
N PHE A 539 19.11 3.07 17.54
CA PHE A 539 20.52 3.29 17.21
C PHE A 539 20.81 3.09 15.72
N SER A 540 20.13 2.15 15.06
CA SER A 540 20.21 1.99 13.60
C SER A 540 19.72 3.24 12.86
N GLU A 541 18.60 3.84 13.29
CA GLU A 541 18.11 5.12 12.76
C GLU A 541 19.15 6.24 12.96
N LEU A 542 19.76 6.36 14.15
CA LEU A 542 20.77 7.38 14.43
C LEU A 542 22.03 7.22 13.58
N ILE A 543 22.51 5.99 13.38
CA ILE A 543 23.65 5.70 12.50
C ILE A 543 23.33 6.12 11.06
N TYR A 544 22.15 5.76 10.56
CA TYR A 544 21.75 6.12 9.20
C TYR A 544 21.56 7.63 9.01
N LEU A 545 21.15 8.38 10.03
CA LEU A 545 21.08 9.84 9.95
C LEU A 545 22.46 10.52 9.86
N ARG A 546 23.54 9.84 10.29
CA ARG A 546 24.89 10.42 10.40
C ARG A 546 25.88 9.88 9.38
N ARG A 547 25.55 8.78 8.72
CA ARG A 547 26.42 8.13 7.73
C ARG A 547 26.76 9.10 6.60
N LYS A 548 28.04 9.40 6.39
CA LYS A 548 28.51 10.06 5.16
C LYS A 548 28.55 9.02 4.03
N ASP A 549 28.13 9.40 2.84
CA ASP A 549 28.43 8.60 1.65
C ASP A 549 29.96 8.62 1.47
N ALA A 550 30.53 7.43 1.28
CA ALA A 550 31.96 7.22 1.11
C ALA A 550 32.37 7.51 -0.33
#